data_AF-A0A4D6H9R4-F1
#
_entry.id   AF-A0A4D6H9R4-F1
#
_cell.length_a   1.000
_cell.length_b   1.000
_cell.length_c   1.000
_cell.angle_alpha   90.00
_cell.angle_beta   90.00
_cell.angle_gamma   90.00
#
_symmetry.space_group_name_H-M   'P 1'
#
loop_
_entity.id
_entity.type
_entity.pdbx_description
1 polymer ?
#
loop_
_entity_poly.entity_id
_entity_poly.type
_entity_poly.pdbx_seq_one_letter_code
_entity_poly.pdbx_strand_id
1 'polypeptide(L)'
;MTVFSGEEAIKTFLAEFDEWLSESVDVYLLGGSAMTVRGLKDQTEDIDLALGVPTEFEHVYHALREQGFQVTGEPTASFEGVGKTVELHHPDRGFRVDLFEQQVVGKVWITESMHDRADEFWTGEYATAYVLADEDLFLLKAVSGGDLGAGRRRDIEDMRTYAQRGLAYEVILNEIEEQRPFNTGSIEATHIRNQSHPLFTIEVAVQSLSGLPSSFTDRVSEFATEFEVEYGILEAVDEGLRSPRAISERVLSNVRELSVGDEEAVSAGIDRLVEKEILDREGDTVHPSSN
;
A
#
# COMPACT_ATOMS: atom_id res chain seq x y z
N MET A 1 13.26 24.05 0.67
CA MET A 1 13.10 22.60 0.83
C MET A 1 14.49 22.03 0.89
N THR A 2 14.78 21.31 1.95
CA THR A 2 16.06 20.62 2.11
C THR A 2 15.99 19.31 1.35
N VAL A 3 17.15 18.86 0.86
CA VAL A 3 17.30 17.65 0.08
C VAL A 3 18.34 16.79 0.79
N PHE A 4 18.04 15.50 0.92
CA PHE A 4 18.94 14.52 1.50
C PHE A 4 19.73 13.87 0.37
N SER A 5 21.01 14.22 0.24
CA SER A 5 21.88 13.71 -0.83
C SER A 5 22.79 12.60 -0.30
N GLY A 6 22.60 11.39 -0.83
CA GLY A 6 23.32 10.21 -0.42
C GLY A 6 22.97 9.70 0.99
N GLU A 7 23.51 8.51 1.27
CA GLU A 7 23.31 7.76 2.51
C GLU A 7 23.67 8.55 3.79
N GLU A 8 24.77 9.31 3.75
CA GLU A 8 25.27 10.04 4.93
C GLU A 8 24.33 11.17 5.39
N ALA A 9 23.59 11.79 4.47
CA ALA A 9 22.59 12.78 4.83
C ALA A 9 21.42 12.14 5.60
N ILE A 10 21.05 10.91 5.24
CA ILE A 10 20.00 10.13 5.93
C ILE A 10 20.51 9.69 7.30
N LYS A 11 21.75 9.19 7.42
CA LYS A 11 22.34 8.86 8.72
C LYS A 11 22.44 10.07 9.65
N THR A 12 22.76 11.24 9.12
CA THR A 12 22.81 12.48 9.91
C THR A 12 21.43 12.83 10.45
N PHE A 13 20.39 12.71 9.63
CA PHE A 13 19.01 12.88 10.08
C PHE A 13 18.63 11.84 11.14
N LEU A 14 18.96 10.56 10.93
CA LEU A 14 18.65 9.49 11.89
C LEU A 14 19.35 9.67 13.24
N ALA A 15 20.60 10.15 13.23
CA ALA A 15 21.33 10.48 14.46
C ALA A 15 20.67 11.63 15.24
N GLU A 16 20.19 12.67 14.55
CA GLU A 16 19.43 13.72 15.23
C GLU A 16 18.05 13.23 15.69
N PHE A 17 17.39 12.41 14.87
CA PHE A 17 16.09 11.81 15.17
C PHE A 17 16.14 10.96 16.44
N ASP A 18 17.19 10.17 16.61
CA ASP A 18 17.46 9.36 17.80
C ASP A 18 17.52 10.19 19.09
N GLU A 19 18.16 11.37 19.03
CA GLU A 19 18.24 12.30 20.17
C GLU A 19 16.87 12.91 20.55
N TRP A 20 15.86 12.82 19.68
CA TRP A 20 14.51 13.32 19.95
C TRP A 20 13.62 12.29 20.64
N LEU A 21 14.02 11.03 20.66
CA LEU A 21 13.23 9.92 21.20
C LEU A 21 13.57 9.67 22.67
N SER A 22 12.59 9.17 23.42
CA SER A 22 12.74 8.75 24.83
C SER A 22 12.54 7.25 25.05
N GLU A 23 12.13 6.52 24.01
CA GLU A 23 11.84 5.09 24.02
C GLU A 23 12.32 4.50 22.69
N SER A 24 12.69 3.22 22.71
CA SER A 24 13.23 2.56 21.53
C SER A 24 12.14 2.29 20.48
N VAL A 25 12.48 2.46 19.20
CA VAL A 25 11.59 2.26 18.05
C VAL A 25 12.33 1.60 16.89
N ASP A 26 11.59 0.79 16.13
CA ASP A 26 12.05 0.24 14.86
C ASP A 26 11.34 0.98 13.71
N VAL A 27 12.14 1.65 12.86
CA VAL A 27 11.63 2.39 11.71
C VAL A 27 12.08 1.77 10.39
N TYR A 28 11.18 1.74 9.41
CA TYR A 28 11.47 1.28 8.06
C TYR A 28 11.57 2.48 7.12
N LEU A 29 12.73 2.68 6.53
CA LEU A 29 12.91 3.65 5.46
C LEU A 29 12.20 3.14 4.21
N LEU A 30 11.32 3.96 3.65
CA LEU A 30 10.56 3.65 2.44
C LEU A 30 10.93 4.62 1.30
N GLY A 31 10.25 4.47 0.17
CA GLY A 31 10.17 5.52 -0.86
C GLY A 31 11.53 6.01 -1.36
N GLY A 32 11.70 7.33 -1.41
CA GLY A 32 12.92 7.96 -1.90
C GLY A 32 14.10 7.72 -0.96
N SER A 33 13.85 7.70 0.34
CA SER A 33 14.87 7.50 1.36
C SER A 33 15.54 6.11 1.26
N ALA A 34 14.74 5.05 1.11
CA ALA A 34 15.21 3.70 0.87
C ALA A 34 16.06 3.58 -0.40
N MET A 35 15.61 4.21 -1.50
CA MET A 35 16.35 4.23 -2.76
C MET A 35 17.69 4.95 -2.63
N THR A 36 17.75 6.07 -1.89
CA THR A 36 19.00 6.80 -1.66
C THR A 36 19.97 6.01 -0.81
N VAL A 37 19.51 5.32 0.24
CA VAL A 37 20.34 4.37 1.02
C VAL A 37 20.89 3.25 0.14
N ARG A 38 20.07 2.69 -0.75
CA ARG A 38 20.49 1.63 -1.68
C ARG A 38 21.34 2.12 -2.86
N GLY A 39 21.68 3.42 -2.92
CA GLY A 39 22.45 4.02 -4.02
C GLY A 39 21.71 4.05 -5.37
N LEU A 40 20.39 3.95 -5.36
CA LEU A 40 19.51 3.97 -6.53
C LEU A 40 19.02 5.36 -6.90
N LYS A 41 19.09 6.31 -5.96
CA LYS A 41 18.85 7.73 -6.18
C LYS A 41 19.94 8.55 -5.52
N ASP A 42 20.44 9.56 -6.23
CA ASP A 42 21.43 10.50 -5.68
C ASP A 42 20.87 11.29 -4.49
N GLN A 43 19.56 11.56 -4.48
CA GLN A 43 18.92 12.36 -3.46
C GLN A 43 17.42 12.09 -3.30
N THR A 44 16.88 12.43 -2.13
CA THR A 44 15.44 12.49 -1.84
C THR A 44 15.04 13.84 -1.22
N GLU A 45 13.80 14.25 -1.45
CA GLU A 45 13.23 15.51 -0.90
C GLU A 45 12.56 15.27 0.46
N ASP A 46 12.15 14.03 0.72
CA ASP A 46 11.36 13.62 1.88
C ASP A 46 11.99 12.37 2.52
N ILE A 47 11.82 12.21 3.84
CA ILE A 47 12.19 11.01 4.59
C ILE A 47 10.91 10.21 4.88
N ASP A 48 10.78 9.03 4.27
CA ASP A 48 9.63 8.16 4.45
C ASP A 48 9.91 7.16 5.59
N LEU A 49 9.15 7.24 6.69
CA LEU A 49 9.29 6.38 7.88
C LEU A 49 8.02 5.57 8.11
N ALA A 50 8.11 4.25 8.04
CA ALA A 50 7.05 3.36 8.50
C ALA A 50 7.38 2.74 9.87
N LEU A 51 6.35 2.52 10.68
CA LEU A 51 6.45 1.86 11.98
C LEU A 51 5.46 0.70 12.05
N GLY A 52 5.94 -0.48 12.42
CA GLY A 52 5.10 -1.69 12.54
C GLY A 52 4.23 -1.73 13.79
N VAL A 53 4.52 -0.85 14.77
CA VAL A 53 3.87 -0.83 16.08
C VAL A 53 3.16 0.52 16.31
N PRO A 54 1.84 0.55 16.58
CA PRO A 54 1.06 1.78 16.77
C PRO A 54 1.60 2.70 17.86
N THR A 55 2.05 2.14 18.98
CA THR A 55 2.59 2.93 20.10
C THR A 55 3.92 3.59 19.75
N GLU A 56 4.75 2.95 18.93
CA GLU A 56 5.99 3.56 18.43
C GLU A 56 5.67 4.67 17.44
N PHE A 57 4.68 4.48 16.57
CA PHE A 57 4.20 5.53 15.66
C PHE A 57 3.77 6.78 16.43
N GLU A 58 2.93 6.63 17.46
CA GLU A 58 2.47 7.77 18.27
C GLU A 58 3.64 8.46 18.98
N HIS A 59 4.59 7.69 19.51
CA HIS A 59 5.81 8.23 20.13
C HIS A 59 6.64 9.06 19.13
N VAL A 60 6.92 8.51 17.95
CA VAL A 60 7.64 9.21 16.87
C VAL A 60 6.88 10.44 16.39
N TYR A 61 5.57 10.33 16.18
CA TYR A 61 4.73 11.44 15.78
C TYR A 61 4.82 12.58 16.82
N HIS A 62 4.68 12.27 18.11
CA HIS A 62 4.81 13.26 19.17
C HIS A 62 6.20 13.90 19.22
N ALA A 63 7.27 13.11 19.12
CA ALA A 63 8.65 13.62 19.08
C ALA A 63 8.86 14.61 17.92
N LEU A 64 8.41 14.27 16.70
CA LEU A 64 8.49 15.17 15.55
C LEU A 64 7.69 16.47 15.79
N ARG A 65 6.50 16.37 16.39
CA ARG A 65 5.67 17.55 16.72
C ARG A 65 6.36 18.47 17.73
N GLU A 66 7.03 17.91 18.74
CA GLU A 66 7.79 18.68 19.73
C GLU A 66 9.02 19.37 19.12
N GLN A 67 9.63 18.77 18.10
CA GLN A 67 10.71 19.36 17.31
C GLN A 67 10.22 20.39 16.27
N GLY A 68 8.94 20.75 16.29
CA GLY A 68 8.40 21.83 15.45
C GLY A 68 7.92 21.41 14.06
N PHE A 69 7.84 20.11 13.76
CA PHE A 69 7.22 19.63 12.53
C PHE A 69 5.70 19.93 12.51
N GLN A 70 5.23 20.40 11.37
CA GLN A 70 3.83 20.76 11.14
C GLN A 70 3.17 19.74 10.21
N VAL A 71 2.01 19.22 10.61
CA VAL A 71 1.20 18.35 9.75
C VAL A 71 0.75 19.14 8.52
N THR A 72 1.09 18.65 7.34
CA THR A 72 0.69 19.23 6.04
C THR A 72 -0.34 18.39 5.31
N GLY A 73 -0.47 17.11 5.65
CA GLY A 73 -1.43 16.18 5.07
C GLY A 73 -1.69 14.98 5.97
N GLU A 74 -2.90 14.42 5.90
CA GLU A 74 -3.27 13.17 6.57
C GLU A 74 -4.04 12.28 5.57
N PRO A 75 -3.34 11.60 4.63
CA PRO A 75 -3.96 10.88 3.54
C PRO A 75 -4.96 9.80 3.97
N THR A 76 -4.82 9.26 5.18
CA THR A 76 -5.73 8.23 5.71
C THR A 76 -6.71 8.73 6.76
N ALA A 77 -6.83 10.04 6.99
CA ALA A 77 -7.76 10.58 8.00
C ALA A 77 -9.23 10.20 7.78
N SER A 78 -9.63 9.89 6.55
CA SER A 78 -10.99 9.45 6.21
C SER A 78 -11.21 7.94 6.37
N PHE A 79 -10.19 7.18 6.70
CA PHE A 79 -10.27 5.73 6.83
C PHE A 79 -10.14 5.34 8.31
N GLU A 80 -11.22 4.82 8.89
CA GLU A 80 -11.20 4.27 10.25
C GLU A 80 -10.66 2.84 10.24
N GLY A 81 -9.88 2.46 11.24
CA GLY A 81 -9.39 1.08 11.40
C GLY A 81 -8.24 0.67 10.47
N VAL A 82 -7.68 1.61 9.71
CA VAL A 82 -6.41 1.44 9.00
C VAL A 82 -5.31 2.29 9.62
N GLY A 83 -4.08 1.95 9.28
CA GLY A 83 -2.90 2.70 9.67
C GLY A 83 -2.96 4.19 9.30
N LYS A 84 -2.59 5.05 10.25
CA LYS A 84 -2.43 6.48 10.03
C LYS A 84 -1.24 6.78 9.11
N THR A 85 -1.47 7.62 8.10
CA THR A 85 -0.42 8.25 7.30
C THR A 85 -0.45 9.75 7.56
N VAL A 86 0.70 10.33 7.89
CA VAL A 86 0.85 11.76 8.19
C VAL A 86 2.04 12.34 7.43
N GLU A 87 1.80 13.38 6.67
CA GLU A 87 2.84 14.17 6.00
C GLU A 87 3.20 15.36 6.90
N LEU A 88 4.49 15.51 7.22
CA LEU A 88 5.01 16.48 8.17
C LEU A 88 6.07 17.36 7.50
N HIS A 89 6.05 18.66 7.80
CA HIS A 89 7.04 19.62 7.32
C HIS A 89 7.59 20.48 8.45
N HIS A 90 8.91 20.55 8.57
CA HIS A 90 9.57 21.49 9.46
C HIS A 90 9.81 22.83 8.72
N PRO A 91 9.11 23.92 9.05
CA PRO A 91 9.15 25.17 8.27
C PRO A 91 10.54 25.82 8.22
N ASP A 92 11.27 25.84 9.34
CA ASP A 92 12.58 26.51 9.41
C ASP A 92 13.71 25.68 8.78
N ARG A 93 13.67 24.36 8.98
CA ARG A 93 14.68 23.42 8.45
C ARG A 93 14.38 22.96 7.02
N GLY A 94 13.15 23.15 6.56
CA GLY A 94 12.68 22.69 5.26
C GLY A 94 12.66 21.17 5.10
N PHE A 95 12.67 20.42 6.21
CA PHE A 95 12.57 18.96 6.22
C PHE A 95 11.14 18.51 5.98
N ARG A 96 10.99 17.37 5.31
CA ARG A 96 9.73 16.69 5.11
C ARG A 96 9.85 15.25 5.54
N VAL A 97 8.84 14.78 6.26
CA VAL A 97 8.76 13.41 6.76
C VAL A 97 7.37 12.89 6.45
N ASP A 98 7.31 11.76 5.76
CA ASP A 98 6.07 11.02 5.56
C ASP A 98 6.08 9.84 6.55
N LEU A 99 5.15 9.85 7.49
CA LEU A 99 5.09 8.90 8.59
C LEU A 99 3.92 7.94 8.38
N PHE A 100 4.18 6.63 8.41
CA PHE A 100 3.21 5.57 8.16
C PHE A 100 3.10 4.64 9.37
N GLU A 101 1.89 4.46 9.89
CA GLU A 101 1.57 3.48 10.92
C GLU A 101 1.13 2.18 10.26
N GLN A 102 1.88 1.09 10.41
CA GLN A 102 1.58 -0.30 10.02
C GLN A 102 1.27 -0.60 8.55
N GLN A 103 0.73 0.37 7.80
CA GLN A 103 0.22 0.22 6.46
C GLN A 103 0.57 1.45 5.64
N VAL A 104 0.98 1.24 4.40
CA VAL A 104 1.30 2.31 3.47
C VAL A 104 0.02 2.79 2.80
N VAL A 105 -0.45 3.98 3.21
CA VAL A 105 -1.60 4.71 2.63
C VAL A 105 -2.88 3.88 2.60
N GLY A 106 -3.17 3.10 3.65
CA GLY A 106 -4.41 2.32 3.71
C GLY A 106 -4.42 1.05 2.83
N LYS A 107 -3.28 0.66 2.25
CA LYS A 107 -3.24 -0.37 1.18
C LYS A 107 -2.44 -1.62 1.48
N VAL A 108 -1.15 -1.49 1.78
CA VAL A 108 -0.23 -2.63 1.97
C VAL A 108 0.39 -2.56 3.36
N TRP A 109 0.32 -3.66 4.09
CA TRP A 109 0.84 -3.79 5.44
C TRP A 109 2.35 -3.98 5.44
N ILE A 110 3.00 -3.44 6.47
CA ILE A 110 4.37 -3.77 6.84
C ILE A 110 4.31 -5.03 7.70
N THR A 111 4.48 -6.19 7.06
CA THR A 111 4.28 -7.51 7.67
C THR A 111 5.55 -7.99 8.40
N GLU A 112 5.40 -9.01 9.25
CA GLU A 112 6.52 -9.70 9.88
C GLU A 112 7.48 -10.31 8.83
N SER A 113 6.92 -10.84 7.73
CA SER A 113 7.74 -11.40 6.65
C SER A 113 8.55 -10.32 5.91
N MET A 114 8.03 -9.10 5.76
CA MET A 114 8.78 -7.94 5.26
C MET A 114 9.89 -7.53 6.24
N HIS A 115 9.61 -7.55 7.55
CA HIS A 115 10.62 -7.29 8.58
C HIS A 115 11.76 -8.31 8.52
N ASP A 116 11.45 -9.60 8.44
CA ASP A 116 12.44 -10.68 8.38
C ASP A 116 13.41 -10.57 7.19
N ARG A 117 12.97 -9.92 6.11
CA ARG A 117 13.77 -9.66 4.90
C ARG A 117 14.48 -8.30 4.92
N ALA A 118 14.20 -7.45 5.89
CA ALA A 118 14.74 -6.10 5.94
C ALA A 118 16.21 -6.10 6.38
N ASP A 119 16.99 -5.19 5.79
CA ASP A 119 18.38 -4.99 6.17
C ASP A 119 18.46 -3.89 7.24
N GLU A 120 19.16 -4.14 8.36
CA GLU A 120 19.54 -3.10 9.32
C GLU A 120 20.46 -2.10 8.61
N PHE A 121 20.07 -0.82 8.61
CA PHE A 121 20.81 0.24 7.96
C PHE A 121 21.57 1.12 8.96
N TRP A 122 20.93 1.43 10.09
CA TRP A 122 21.47 2.35 11.08
C TRP A 122 20.89 2.06 12.47
N THR A 123 21.72 2.20 13.51
CA THR A 123 21.33 1.89 14.89
C THR A 123 21.89 2.95 15.85
N GLY A 124 20.99 3.53 16.64
CA GLY A 124 21.26 4.52 17.69
C GLY A 124 20.98 4.01 19.10
N GLU A 125 20.72 4.92 20.05
CA GLU A 125 20.30 4.56 21.41
C GLU A 125 18.82 4.16 21.46
N TYR A 126 17.97 4.85 20.70
CA TYR A 126 16.53 4.69 20.68
C TYR A 126 16.01 4.24 19.30
N ALA A 127 16.58 4.68 18.19
CA ALA A 127 16.11 4.30 16.87
C ALA A 127 16.98 3.21 16.23
N THR A 128 16.33 2.18 15.70
CA THR A 128 16.92 1.27 14.71
C THR A 128 16.21 1.47 13.39
N ALA A 129 16.94 1.80 12.33
CA ALA A 129 16.41 2.02 11.00
C ALA A 129 16.75 0.86 10.08
N TYR A 130 15.73 0.33 9.41
CA TYR A 130 15.80 -0.75 8.46
C TYR A 130 15.45 -0.28 7.05
N VAL A 131 15.91 -1.02 6.04
CA VAL A 131 15.45 -0.86 4.66
C VAL A 131 14.85 -2.19 4.20
N LEU A 132 13.58 -2.15 3.80
CA LEU A 132 12.89 -3.32 3.24
C LEU A 132 13.58 -3.84 1.98
N ALA A 133 13.36 -5.11 1.65
CA ALA A 133 13.91 -5.74 0.44
C ALA A 133 13.43 -5.04 -0.84
N ASP A 134 14.15 -5.24 -1.95
CA ASP A 134 13.80 -4.61 -3.24
C ASP A 134 12.40 -5.06 -3.72
N GLU A 135 12.03 -6.30 -3.42
CA GLU A 135 10.71 -6.89 -3.69
C GLU A 135 9.58 -6.14 -2.98
N ASP A 136 9.78 -5.84 -1.70
CA ASP A 136 8.80 -5.16 -0.85
C ASP A 136 8.68 -3.69 -1.25
N LEU A 137 9.81 -3.02 -1.50
CA LEU A 137 9.82 -1.65 -2.01
C LEU A 137 9.17 -1.55 -3.39
N PHE A 138 9.34 -2.55 -4.26
CA PHE A 138 8.63 -2.63 -5.54
C PHE A 138 7.11 -2.73 -5.33
N LEU A 139 6.64 -3.61 -4.42
CA LEU A 139 5.21 -3.76 -4.11
C LEU A 139 4.62 -2.47 -3.54
N LEU A 140 5.30 -1.83 -2.59
CA LEU A 140 4.87 -0.55 -2.01
C LEU A 140 4.77 0.55 -3.08
N LYS A 141 5.71 0.59 -4.03
CA LYS A 141 5.65 1.51 -5.17
C LYS A 141 4.51 1.22 -6.15
N ALA A 142 4.13 -0.05 -6.30
CA ALA A 142 3.03 -0.45 -7.17
C ALA A 142 1.66 0.05 -6.67
N VAL A 143 1.49 0.16 -5.35
CA VAL A 143 0.26 0.67 -4.72
C VAL A 143 0.27 2.17 -4.43
N SER A 144 1.46 2.78 -4.41
CA SER A 144 1.64 4.22 -4.25
C SER A 144 1.32 5.02 -5.52
N GLY A 145 1.15 6.34 -5.38
CA GLY A 145 1.11 7.23 -6.55
C GLY A 145 -0.26 7.64 -7.08
N GLY A 146 -1.36 7.29 -6.41
CA GLY A 146 -2.71 7.81 -6.69
C GLY A 146 -3.13 7.73 -8.17
N ASP A 147 -4.00 8.67 -8.59
CA ASP A 147 -4.41 8.88 -9.98
C ASP A 147 -3.23 8.99 -10.94
N LEU A 148 -3.46 8.70 -12.24
CA LEU A 148 -2.52 8.63 -13.37
C LEU A 148 -1.68 9.91 -13.68
N GLY A 149 -1.51 10.83 -12.72
CA GLY A 149 -0.73 12.04 -12.82
C GLY A 149 0.79 11.86 -12.68
N ALA A 150 1.48 12.93 -12.25
CA ALA A 150 2.94 12.97 -12.16
C ALA A 150 3.53 12.04 -11.07
N GLY A 151 2.76 11.74 -10.01
CA GLY A 151 3.14 10.80 -8.95
C GLY A 151 3.36 9.39 -9.50
N ARG A 152 2.34 8.83 -10.14
CA ARG A 152 2.41 7.51 -10.79
C ARG A 152 3.61 7.36 -11.71
N ARG A 153 3.90 8.34 -12.57
CA ARG A 153 5.06 8.24 -13.49
C ARG A 153 6.40 8.11 -12.76
N ARG A 154 6.59 8.80 -11.62
CA ARG A 154 7.79 8.66 -10.80
C ARG A 154 7.87 7.28 -10.16
N ASP A 155 6.75 6.78 -9.63
CA ASP A 155 6.71 5.46 -9.01
C ASP A 155 6.97 4.33 -10.02
N ILE A 156 6.48 4.44 -11.27
CA ILE A 156 6.82 3.49 -12.35
C ILE A 156 8.32 3.50 -12.67
N GLU A 157 8.99 4.65 -12.62
CA GLU A 157 10.44 4.72 -12.82
C GLU A 157 11.21 4.06 -11.67
N ASP A 158 10.74 4.28 -10.44
CA ASP A 158 11.31 3.64 -9.25
C ASP A 158 11.14 2.11 -9.34
N MET A 159 9.95 1.62 -9.69
CA MET A 159 9.69 0.19 -9.92
C MET A 159 10.57 -0.39 -11.04
N ARG A 160 10.80 0.36 -12.13
CA ARG A 160 11.71 -0.08 -13.20
C ARG A 160 13.13 -0.26 -12.67
N THR A 161 13.58 0.65 -11.80
CA THR A 161 14.91 0.59 -11.18
C THR A 161 15.05 -0.68 -10.33
N TYR A 162 14.05 -1.02 -9.51
CA TYR A 162 14.03 -2.27 -8.75
C TYR A 162 13.99 -3.51 -9.66
N ALA A 163 13.13 -3.53 -10.67
CA ALA A 163 13.04 -4.65 -11.61
C ALA A 163 14.38 -4.96 -12.31
N GLN A 164 15.16 -3.94 -12.65
CA GLN A 164 16.49 -4.09 -13.26
C GLN A 164 17.54 -4.71 -12.33
N ARG A 165 17.34 -4.69 -11.01
CA ARG A 165 18.22 -5.34 -10.03
C ARG A 165 18.02 -6.86 -9.97
N GLY A 166 16.94 -7.37 -10.57
CA GLY A 166 16.61 -8.80 -10.60
C GLY A 166 15.83 -9.25 -9.37
N LEU A 167 14.52 -8.97 -9.38
CA LEU A 167 13.62 -9.29 -8.28
C LEU A 167 13.25 -10.77 -8.23
N ALA A 168 13.09 -11.30 -7.01
CA ALA A 168 12.42 -12.56 -6.77
C ALA A 168 10.89 -12.37 -6.82
N TYR A 169 10.32 -12.35 -8.03
CA TYR A 169 8.90 -12.05 -8.25
C TYR A 169 7.92 -12.94 -7.46
N GLU A 170 8.29 -14.19 -7.16
CA GLU A 170 7.46 -15.06 -6.31
C GLU A 170 7.30 -14.54 -4.88
N VAL A 171 8.29 -13.83 -4.34
CA VAL A 171 8.19 -13.18 -3.01
C VAL A 171 7.09 -12.11 -3.04
N ILE A 172 7.03 -11.32 -4.12
CA ILE A 172 6.01 -10.29 -4.32
C ILE A 172 4.61 -10.93 -4.43
N LEU A 173 4.49 -12.03 -5.18
CA LEU A 173 3.22 -12.74 -5.34
C LEU A 173 2.74 -13.35 -4.03
N ASN A 174 3.64 -13.97 -3.27
CA ASN A 174 3.33 -14.54 -1.95
C ASN A 174 2.89 -13.44 -0.99
N GLU A 175 3.57 -12.29 -0.98
CA GLU A 175 3.19 -11.16 -0.13
C GLU A 175 1.80 -10.61 -0.48
N ILE A 176 1.48 -10.50 -1.78
CA ILE A 176 0.13 -10.14 -2.23
C ILE A 176 -0.89 -11.17 -1.76
N GLU A 177 -0.59 -12.46 -1.82
CA GLU A 177 -1.52 -13.53 -1.41
C GLU A 177 -1.72 -13.57 0.10
N GLU A 178 -0.65 -13.45 0.88
CA GLU A 178 -0.66 -13.47 2.36
C GLU A 178 -1.40 -12.27 2.96
N GLN A 179 -1.31 -11.10 2.31
CA GLN A 179 -2.00 -9.89 2.79
C GLN A 179 -3.48 -9.83 2.41
N ARG A 180 -4.02 -10.78 1.67
CA ARG A 180 -5.43 -10.75 1.25
C ARG A 180 -6.37 -11.37 2.30
N PRO A 181 -7.50 -10.71 2.61
CA PRO A 181 -7.92 -9.40 2.12
C PRO A 181 -7.09 -8.27 2.74
N PHE A 182 -6.74 -7.24 1.94
CA PHE A 182 -5.88 -6.14 2.41
C PHE A 182 -6.56 -5.31 3.49
N ASN A 183 -7.87 -5.10 3.37
CA ASN A 183 -8.73 -4.46 4.35
C ASN A 183 -10.09 -5.20 4.41
N THR A 184 -10.95 -4.79 5.33
CA THR A 184 -12.34 -5.26 5.41
C THR A 184 -13.30 -4.08 5.60
N GLY A 185 -14.60 -4.38 5.60
CA GLY A 185 -15.68 -3.45 5.90
C GLY A 185 -15.75 -2.25 4.94
N SER A 186 -16.10 -1.11 5.50
CA SER A 186 -16.33 0.14 4.75
C SER A 186 -15.09 0.63 4.00
N ILE A 187 -13.89 0.33 4.50
CA ILE A 187 -12.63 0.77 3.90
C ILE A 187 -12.34 0.00 2.61
N GLU A 188 -12.41 -1.32 2.68
CA GLU A 188 -12.26 -2.18 1.50
C GLU A 188 -13.33 -1.84 0.45
N ALA A 189 -14.59 -1.66 0.88
CA ALA A 189 -15.67 -1.25 0.00
C ALA A 189 -15.40 0.11 -0.69
N THR A 190 -14.82 1.06 0.04
CA THR A 190 -14.43 2.38 -0.49
C THR A 190 -13.29 2.24 -1.51
N HIS A 191 -12.29 1.43 -1.20
CA HIS A 191 -11.18 1.18 -2.13
C HIS A 191 -11.64 0.52 -3.43
N ILE A 192 -12.55 -0.44 -3.34
CA ILE A 192 -13.12 -1.11 -4.51
C ILE A 192 -13.90 -0.09 -5.37
N ARG A 193 -14.85 0.63 -4.77
CA ARG A 193 -15.70 1.60 -5.50
C ARG A 193 -14.90 2.72 -6.16
N ASN A 194 -13.84 3.20 -5.50
CA ASN A 194 -12.98 4.26 -6.01
C ASN A 194 -11.91 3.75 -6.98
N GLN A 195 -11.90 2.44 -7.32
CA GLN A 195 -10.85 1.82 -8.15
C GLN A 195 -9.44 2.14 -7.63
N SER A 196 -9.30 2.13 -6.30
CA SER A 196 -8.05 2.42 -5.61
C SER A 196 -7.50 1.21 -4.83
N HIS A 197 -8.18 0.08 -4.96
CA HIS A 197 -7.83 -1.20 -4.34
C HIS A 197 -6.42 -1.67 -4.74
N PRO A 198 -5.65 -2.27 -3.81
CA PRO A 198 -4.27 -2.70 -4.06
C PRO A 198 -4.10 -3.53 -5.34
N LEU A 199 -4.91 -4.58 -5.52
CA LEU A 199 -4.79 -5.49 -6.68
C LEU A 199 -4.91 -4.75 -8.02
N PHE A 200 -5.87 -3.84 -8.15
CA PHE A 200 -6.04 -3.02 -9.33
C PHE A 200 -4.84 -2.07 -9.53
N THR A 201 -4.41 -1.41 -8.47
CA THR A 201 -3.30 -0.46 -8.58
C THR A 201 -1.97 -1.13 -8.94
N ILE A 202 -1.73 -2.33 -8.41
CA ILE A 202 -0.58 -3.18 -8.71
C ILE A 202 -0.62 -3.60 -10.17
N GLU A 203 -1.75 -4.11 -10.66
CA GLU A 203 -1.88 -4.52 -12.05
C GLU A 203 -1.62 -3.37 -13.02
N VAL A 204 -2.27 -2.21 -12.81
CA VAL A 204 -2.05 -1.02 -13.63
C VAL A 204 -0.57 -0.62 -13.65
N ALA A 205 0.11 -0.71 -12.50
CA ALA A 205 1.53 -0.39 -12.41
C ALA A 205 2.41 -1.42 -13.14
N VAL A 206 2.16 -2.70 -12.94
CA VAL A 206 2.87 -3.82 -13.56
C VAL A 206 2.69 -3.81 -15.08
N GLN A 207 1.48 -3.59 -15.58
CA GLN A 207 1.20 -3.47 -17.02
C GLN A 207 1.84 -2.24 -17.66
N SER A 208 2.16 -1.21 -16.86
CA SER A 208 2.88 -0.02 -17.32
C SER A 208 4.39 -0.26 -17.47
N LEU A 209 4.90 -1.40 -17.00
CA LEU A 209 6.29 -1.82 -17.14
C LEU A 209 6.46 -2.81 -18.28
N SER A 210 7.61 -2.75 -18.96
CA SER A 210 8.00 -3.70 -19.98
C SER A 210 9.14 -4.59 -19.49
N GLY A 211 9.21 -5.82 -20.02
CA GLY A 211 10.29 -6.76 -19.72
C GLY A 211 10.13 -7.54 -18.41
N LEU A 212 8.99 -7.43 -17.74
CA LEU A 212 8.65 -8.30 -16.61
C LEU A 212 8.35 -9.73 -17.11
N PRO A 213 8.61 -10.78 -16.30
CA PRO A 213 8.28 -12.15 -16.67
C PRO A 213 6.77 -12.34 -16.84
N SER A 214 6.35 -13.08 -17.88
CA SER A 214 4.92 -13.33 -18.12
C SER A 214 4.27 -14.08 -16.97
N SER A 215 4.96 -15.04 -16.34
CA SER A 215 4.43 -15.76 -15.17
C SER A 215 4.07 -14.81 -14.01
N PHE A 216 4.82 -13.74 -13.83
CA PHE A 216 4.53 -12.72 -12.83
C PHE A 216 3.36 -11.83 -13.25
N THR A 217 3.38 -11.31 -14.49
CA THR A 217 2.31 -10.42 -14.97
C THR A 217 0.97 -11.14 -15.06
N ASP A 218 0.96 -12.41 -15.50
CA ASP A 218 -0.24 -13.23 -15.63
C ASP A 218 -0.86 -13.48 -14.24
N ARG A 219 -0.04 -13.80 -13.24
CA ARG A 219 -0.52 -14.01 -11.86
C ARG A 219 -1.05 -12.72 -11.21
N VAL A 220 -0.40 -11.58 -11.48
CA VAL A 220 -0.92 -10.27 -11.04
C VAL A 220 -2.27 -9.97 -11.68
N SER A 221 -2.44 -10.25 -12.97
CA SER A 221 -3.74 -10.10 -13.65
C SER A 221 -4.80 -11.05 -13.10
N GLU A 222 -4.46 -12.30 -12.77
CA GLU A 222 -5.39 -13.21 -12.09
C GLU A 222 -5.91 -12.63 -10.76
N PHE A 223 -5.03 -12.04 -9.94
CA PHE A 223 -5.44 -11.36 -8.72
C PHE A 223 -6.32 -10.14 -9.01
N ALA A 224 -6.01 -9.36 -10.05
CA ALA A 224 -6.80 -8.18 -10.40
C ALA A 224 -8.20 -8.53 -10.94
N THR A 225 -8.35 -9.66 -11.65
CA THR A 225 -9.67 -10.17 -12.05
C THR A 225 -10.57 -10.40 -10.84
N GLU A 226 -10.03 -10.83 -9.69
CA GLU A 226 -10.82 -10.96 -8.47
C GLU A 226 -11.39 -9.61 -8.00
N PHE A 227 -10.59 -8.54 -8.09
CA PHE A 227 -11.05 -7.18 -7.85
C PHE A 227 -12.13 -6.75 -8.86
N GLU A 228 -11.95 -7.03 -10.16
CA GLU A 228 -12.91 -6.63 -11.19
C GLU A 228 -14.27 -7.28 -10.99
N VAL A 229 -14.28 -8.55 -10.57
CA VAL A 229 -15.50 -9.26 -10.19
C VAL A 229 -16.17 -8.61 -8.99
N GLU A 230 -15.41 -8.33 -7.92
CA GLU A 230 -15.95 -7.69 -6.73
C GLU A 230 -16.47 -6.27 -7.02
N TYR A 231 -15.76 -5.50 -7.84
CA TYR A 231 -16.18 -4.19 -8.32
C TYR A 231 -17.51 -4.29 -9.09
N GLY A 232 -17.63 -5.23 -10.03
CA GLY A 232 -18.87 -5.45 -10.78
C GLY A 232 -20.03 -5.90 -9.90
N ILE A 233 -19.78 -6.72 -8.87
CA ILE A 233 -20.80 -7.12 -7.90
C ILE A 233 -21.29 -5.90 -7.12
N LEU A 234 -20.38 -5.07 -6.60
CA LEU A 234 -20.75 -3.87 -5.86
C LEU A 234 -21.50 -2.86 -6.75
N GLU A 235 -21.09 -2.68 -8.01
CA GLU A 235 -21.83 -1.84 -8.97
C GLU A 235 -23.26 -2.36 -9.16
N ALA A 236 -23.43 -3.67 -9.37
CA ALA A 236 -24.74 -4.30 -9.50
C ALA A 236 -25.62 -4.12 -8.24
N VAL A 237 -25.03 -4.27 -7.06
CA VAL A 237 -25.74 -4.06 -5.78
C VAL A 237 -26.08 -2.57 -5.58
N ASP A 238 -25.18 -1.65 -5.92
CA ASP A 238 -25.43 -0.22 -5.84
C ASP A 238 -26.53 0.22 -6.84
N GLU A 239 -26.68 -0.47 -7.98
CA GLU A 239 -27.80 -0.35 -8.94
C GLU A 239 -29.14 -0.93 -8.42
N GLY A 240 -29.13 -1.59 -7.25
CA GLY A 240 -30.32 -2.16 -6.62
C GLY A 240 -30.57 -3.63 -6.94
N LEU A 241 -29.65 -4.32 -7.62
CA LEU A 241 -29.76 -5.77 -7.80
C LEU A 241 -29.51 -6.48 -6.47
N ARG A 242 -30.32 -7.52 -6.20
CA ARG A 242 -30.29 -8.24 -4.91
C ARG A 242 -30.20 -9.75 -5.08
N SER A 243 -30.64 -10.32 -6.22
CA SER A 243 -30.54 -11.76 -6.45
C SER A 243 -29.16 -12.13 -7.01
N PRO A 244 -28.48 -13.18 -6.50
CA PRO A 244 -27.19 -13.64 -7.00
C PRO A 244 -27.20 -13.90 -8.51
N ARG A 245 -28.31 -14.40 -9.05
CA ARG A 245 -28.48 -14.61 -10.49
C ARG A 245 -28.44 -13.31 -11.29
N ALA A 246 -29.19 -12.29 -10.88
CA ALA A 246 -29.21 -11.02 -11.62
C ALA A 246 -27.85 -10.30 -11.52
N ILE A 247 -27.20 -10.39 -10.36
CA ILE A 247 -25.83 -9.91 -10.17
C ILE A 247 -24.87 -10.64 -11.12
N SER A 248 -24.95 -11.97 -11.19
CA SER A 248 -24.10 -12.77 -12.09
C SER A 248 -24.29 -12.41 -13.56
N GLU A 249 -25.54 -12.29 -14.02
CA GLU A 249 -25.85 -11.88 -15.39
C GLU A 249 -25.27 -10.47 -15.70
N ARG A 250 -25.31 -9.55 -14.73
CA ARG A 250 -24.72 -8.20 -14.87
C ARG A 250 -23.19 -8.26 -14.93
N VAL A 251 -22.55 -8.95 -13.99
CA VAL A 251 -21.07 -9.03 -13.88
C VAL A 251 -20.46 -9.69 -15.11
N LEU A 252 -20.99 -10.84 -15.54
CA LEU A 252 -20.52 -11.56 -16.73
C LEU A 252 -20.69 -10.76 -18.03
N SER A 253 -21.55 -9.74 -18.05
CA SER A 253 -21.72 -8.86 -19.21
C SER A 253 -20.70 -7.72 -19.28
N ASN A 254 -20.02 -7.43 -18.16
CA ASN A 254 -19.14 -6.26 -18.02
C ASN A 254 -17.67 -6.62 -17.81
N VAL A 255 -17.36 -7.72 -17.12
CA VAL A 255 -15.97 -8.18 -16.88
C VAL A 255 -15.48 -8.95 -18.10
N ARG A 256 -14.36 -8.55 -18.70
CA ARG A 256 -13.94 -9.07 -20.03
C ARG A 256 -13.33 -10.47 -19.95
N GLU A 257 -12.71 -10.76 -18.82
CA GLU A 257 -11.97 -11.95 -18.49
C GLU A 257 -12.92 -13.10 -18.17
N LEU A 258 -14.16 -12.78 -17.81
CA LEU A 258 -15.23 -13.75 -17.57
C LEU A 258 -16.07 -14.00 -18.82
N SER A 259 -16.63 -15.20 -18.88
CA SER A 259 -17.45 -15.72 -19.96
C SER A 259 -18.72 -16.38 -19.43
N VAL A 260 -19.64 -16.70 -20.35
CA VAL A 260 -20.86 -17.46 -19.99
C VAL A 260 -20.44 -18.85 -19.50
N GLY A 261 -20.65 -19.14 -18.21
CA GLY A 261 -20.16 -20.35 -17.53
C GLY A 261 -19.30 -20.06 -16.30
N ASP A 262 -18.89 -18.80 -16.09
CA ASP A 262 -18.11 -18.37 -14.92
C ASP A 262 -18.99 -17.88 -13.75
N GLU A 263 -20.23 -18.36 -13.64
CA GLU A 263 -21.12 -18.00 -12.53
C GLU A 263 -20.52 -18.36 -11.15
N GLU A 264 -19.68 -19.40 -11.09
CA GLU A 264 -18.96 -19.80 -9.89
C GLU A 264 -17.99 -18.71 -9.41
N ALA A 265 -17.31 -18.02 -10.33
CA ALA A 265 -16.41 -16.92 -9.99
C ALA A 265 -17.17 -15.73 -9.37
N VAL A 266 -18.36 -15.42 -9.89
CA VAL A 266 -19.23 -14.38 -9.31
C VAL A 266 -19.77 -14.81 -7.95
N SER A 267 -20.20 -16.07 -7.80
CA SER A 267 -20.65 -16.59 -6.51
C SER A 267 -19.54 -16.53 -5.46
N ALA A 268 -18.33 -16.95 -5.81
CA ALA A 268 -17.16 -16.85 -4.94
C ALA A 268 -16.83 -15.39 -4.59
N GLY A 269 -16.99 -14.46 -5.55
CA GLY A 269 -16.85 -13.02 -5.30
C GLY A 269 -17.88 -12.48 -4.31
N ILE A 270 -19.14 -12.92 -4.40
CA ILE A 270 -20.17 -12.56 -3.41
C ILE A 270 -19.77 -13.08 -2.03
N ASP A 271 -19.35 -14.34 -1.93
CA ASP A 271 -18.95 -14.95 -0.66
C ASP A 271 -17.73 -14.23 -0.05
N ARG A 272 -16.72 -13.85 -0.86
CA ARG A 272 -15.60 -13.00 -0.41
C ARG A 272 -16.06 -11.64 0.10
N LEU A 273 -16.99 -10.97 -0.59
CA LEU A 273 -17.52 -9.67 -0.13
C LEU A 273 -18.33 -9.78 1.17
N VAL A 274 -18.94 -10.95 1.43
CA VAL A 274 -19.58 -11.24 2.73
C VAL A 274 -18.53 -11.50 3.81
N GLU A 275 -17.50 -12.29 3.52
CA GLU A 275 -16.38 -12.52 4.45
C GLU A 275 -15.63 -11.23 4.81
N LYS A 276 -15.51 -10.30 3.85
CA LYS A 276 -14.95 -8.96 4.03
C LYS A 276 -15.90 -8.01 4.77
N GLU A 277 -17.09 -8.44 5.20
CA GLU A 277 -18.09 -7.60 5.89
C GLU A 277 -18.58 -6.41 5.05
N ILE A 278 -18.58 -6.52 3.72
CA ILE A 278 -19.07 -5.49 2.80
C ILE A 278 -20.53 -5.73 2.41
N LEU A 279 -20.90 -7.00 2.26
CA LEU A 279 -22.25 -7.43 1.91
C LEU A 279 -22.79 -8.38 2.98
N ASP A 280 -24.10 -8.36 3.16
CA ASP A 280 -24.83 -9.34 3.97
C ASP A 280 -25.64 -10.25 3.04
N ARG A 281 -25.76 -11.54 3.41
CA ARG A 281 -26.59 -12.52 2.70
C ARG A 281 -27.79 -12.91 3.54
N GLU A 282 -28.98 -12.58 3.06
CA GLU A 282 -30.26 -12.96 3.67
C GLU A 282 -31.04 -13.87 2.72
N GLY A 283 -31.03 -15.18 3.01
CA GLY A 283 -31.63 -16.18 2.15
C GLY A 283 -30.97 -16.20 0.76
N ASP A 284 -31.76 -15.93 -0.28
CA ASP A 284 -31.28 -15.84 -1.67
C ASP A 284 -31.13 -14.38 -2.15
N THR A 285 -30.93 -13.47 -1.20
CA THR A 285 -30.69 -12.05 -1.50
C THR A 285 -29.40 -11.56 -0.85
N VAL A 286 -28.76 -10.61 -1.51
CA VAL A 286 -27.51 -9.97 -1.09
C VAL A 286 -27.78 -8.48 -0.93
N HIS A 287 -27.33 -7.89 0.18
CA HIS A 287 -27.53 -6.48 0.51
C HIS A 287 -26.20 -5.85 0.95
N PRO A 288 -26.02 -4.52 0.81
CA PRO A 288 -24.91 -3.84 1.48
C PRO A 288 -24.95 -4.09 2.98
N SER A 289 -23.79 -4.35 3.60
CA SER A 289 -23.72 -4.49 5.05
C SER A 289 -24.05 -3.17 5.73
N SER A 290 -24.62 -3.26 6.94
CA SER A 290 -25.06 -2.09 7.73
C SER A 290 -23.97 -1.53 8.66
N ASN A 291 -22.75 -2.07 8.60
CA ASN A 291 -21.61 -1.68 9.44
C ASN A 291 -21.04 -0.31 9.08
#